data_AF-A0A9J6EDT6-F1
#
_entry.id   AF-A0A9J6EDT6-F1
#
_cell.length_a   1.000
_cell.length_b   1.000
_cell.length_c   1.000
_cell.angle_alpha   90.00
_cell.angle_beta   90.00
_cell.angle_gamma   90.00
#
_symmetry.space_group_name_H-M   'P 1'
#
loop_
_entity.id
_entity.type
_entity.pdbx_description
1 polymer ?
#
loop_
_entity_poly.entity_id
_entity_poly.type
_entity_poly.pdbx_seq_one_letter_code
_entity_poly.pdbx_strand_id
1 'polypeptide(L)'
;MGRNQSLIVPTLGNRDWVPANAMRSVDAAAYRGFIISGGFKQLLPEEVWRNFERGGYYSLQLSKNIRLVCLNTVLWYTLNNGGRSRSRGDPQLEWLREQLHDAQRHGQKVFISGHIGPGFFLRSLPGTPVSCAHLTGSVTPYGSSHPLHKFTSVSVNPSLRLYSYRRSNGMLLDYTVYYLDLQKANMAAASKVLQLVIGHQVPRWERLYSAKDDFGLQDLSTTSMLELAQRISRSPDLLSRYISYGSSLHDAAPCDGGCRQTMLCAIMASRRDLHAACLGRGDEGHSAHGLPVKDGAETLPTVRDVTVGLTVSASVVAGIVLLVIAKRARMMRAQHYGRFI
;
A
#
# COMPACT_ATOMS: atom_id res chain seq x y z
N MET A 1 -25.33 22.41 18.59
CA MET A 1 -24.50 21.42 19.29
C MET A 1 -23.21 21.24 18.53
N GLY A 2 -22.07 21.13 19.23
CA GLY A 2 -20.76 21.62 18.78
C GLY A 2 -20.13 20.87 17.60
N ARG A 3 -19.80 21.60 16.53
CA ARG A 3 -18.91 21.15 15.45
C ARG A 3 -17.49 21.67 15.69
N ASN A 4 -16.82 21.12 16.70
CA ASN A 4 -15.37 21.34 16.93
C ASN A 4 -14.56 20.05 16.76
N GLN A 5 -15.13 19.05 16.06
CA GLN A 5 -14.44 17.80 15.75
C GLN A 5 -14.03 17.77 14.28
N SER A 6 -12.77 17.41 14.03
CA SER A 6 -12.25 17.16 12.69
C SER A 6 -12.97 15.96 12.07
N LEU A 7 -13.40 16.09 10.81
CA LEU A 7 -13.95 14.97 10.05
C LEU A 7 -12.84 13.98 9.68
N ILE A 8 -13.01 12.71 10.03
CA ILE A 8 -12.10 11.62 9.68
C ILE A 8 -12.78 10.74 8.64
N VAL A 9 -12.14 10.54 7.49
CA VAL A 9 -12.71 9.80 6.36
C VAL A 9 -11.84 8.59 6.02
N PRO A 10 -12.17 7.39 6.53
CA PRO A 10 -11.35 6.19 6.34
C PRO A 10 -11.48 5.59 4.92
N THR A 11 -10.38 5.08 4.37
CA THR A 11 -10.37 4.31 3.12
C THR A 11 -9.80 2.92 3.41
N LEU A 12 -10.50 1.87 2.98
CA LEU A 12 -10.12 0.49 3.29
C LEU A 12 -8.84 0.07 2.55
N GLY A 13 -7.94 -0.56 3.29
CA GLY A 13 -6.73 -1.20 2.79
C GLY A 13 -6.85 -2.72 2.66
N ASN A 14 -5.92 -3.32 1.92
CA ASN A 14 -5.94 -4.77 1.63
C ASN A 14 -5.67 -5.64 2.87
N ARG A 15 -5.13 -5.05 3.94
CA ARG A 15 -4.90 -5.71 5.23
C ARG A 15 -6.01 -5.46 6.26
N ASP A 16 -7.05 -4.69 5.92
CA ASP A 16 -8.20 -4.44 6.81
C ASP A 16 -9.22 -5.59 6.78
N TRP A 17 -8.92 -6.66 6.05
CA TRP A 17 -9.77 -7.83 5.90
C TRP A 17 -9.07 -9.07 6.45
N VAL A 18 -9.85 -10.02 6.97
CA VAL A 18 -9.35 -11.32 7.43
C VAL A 18 -9.93 -12.43 6.56
N PRO A 19 -9.10 -13.25 5.91
CA PRO A 19 -7.64 -13.12 5.80
C PRO A 19 -7.22 -11.92 4.93
N ALA A 20 -5.98 -11.42 5.11
CA ALA A 20 -5.47 -10.31 4.33
C ALA A 20 -5.50 -10.63 2.82
N ASN A 21 -5.79 -9.62 1.99
CA ASN A 21 -6.00 -9.78 0.55
C ASN A 21 -7.12 -10.77 0.19
N ALA A 22 -8.18 -10.90 0.99
CA ALA A 22 -9.35 -11.71 0.64
C ALA A 22 -10.67 -10.92 0.71
N MET A 23 -10.60 -9.62 0.43
CA MET A 23 -11.76 -8.73 0.50
C MET A 23 -12.76 -9.05 -0.61
N ARG A 24 -13.98 -9.41 -0.21
CA ARG A 24 -15.04 -9.86 -1.12
C ARG A 24 -15.78 -8.67 -1.71
N SER A 25 -16.07 -8.73 -3.01
CA SER A 25 -16.81 -7.66 -3.72
C SER A 25 -18.28 -7.53 -3.30
N VAL A 26 -18.87 -8.57 -2.72
CA VAL A 26 -20.26 -8.59 -2.24
C VAL A 26 -20.30 -9.29 -0.88
N ASP A 27 -20.30 -8.51 0.20
CA ASP A 27 -20.41 -9.01 1.57
C ASP A 27 -20.95 -7.91 2.51
N ALA A 28 -22.25 -7.62 2.39
CA ALA A 28 -22.88 -6.53 3.14
C ALA A 28 -22.77 -6.72 4.66
N ALA A 29 -22.75 -7.97 5.15
CA ALA A 29 -22.58 -8.25 6.57
C ALA A 29 -21.18 -7.85 7.06
N ALA A 30 -20.13 -8.21 6.32
CA ALA A 30 -18.76 -7.81 6.66
C ALA A 30 -18.57 -6.29 6.58
N TYR A 31 -19.08 -5.63 5.53
CA TYR A 31 -19.02 -4.16 5.42
C TYR A 31 -19.79 -3.46 6.54
N ARG A 32 -20.98 -3.94 6.89
CA ARG A 32 -21.73 -3.47 8.06
C ARG A 32 -20.95 -3.66 9.35
N GLY A 33 -20.13 -4.71 9.45
CA GLY A 33 -19.22 -4.94 10.56
C GLY A 33 -18.26 -3.77 10.83
N PHE A 34 -17.72 -3.11 9.80
CA PHE A 34 -16.88 -1.91 9.99
C PHE A 34 -17.67 -0.76 10.61
N ILE A 35 -18.93 -0.59 10.23
CA ILE A 35 -19.81 0.46 10.75
C ILE A 35 -20.14 0.19 12.21
N ILE A 36 -20.66 -0.99 12.51
CA ILE A 36 -21.23 -1.31 13.83
C ILE A 36 -20.14 -1.63 14.85
N SER A 37 -19.13 -2.40 14.45
CA SER A 37 -18.10 -2.94 15.36
C SER A 37 -16.71 -2.35 15.11
N GLY A 38 -16.42 -1.85 13.91
CA GLY A 38 -15.13 -1.26 13.53
C GLY A 38 -15.00 0.24 13.85
N GLY A 39 -15.96 0.83 14.56
CA GLY A 39 -15.95 2.24 14.95
C GLY A 39 -16.31 3.23 13.85
N PHE A 40 -16.61 2.78 12.61
CA PHE A 40 -16.89 3.71 11.51
C PHE A 40 -18.21 4.47 11.72
N LYS A 41 -19.14 3.98 12.55
CA LYS A 41 -20.34 4.72 12.98
C LYS A 41 -20.00 6.08 13.61
N GLN A 42 -18.84 6.22 14.26
CA GLN A 42 -18.41 7.47 14.91
C GLN A 42 -17.72 8.42 13.92
N LEU A 43 -17.23 7.89 12.79
CA LEU A 43 -16.43 8.63 11.81
C LEU A 43 -17.28 9.06 10.60
N LEU A 44 -18.24 8.22 10.20
CA LEU A 44 -19.01 8.36 8.97
C LEU A 44 -20.48 8.67 9.25
N PRO A 45 -21.07 9.66 8.55
CA PRO A 45 -22.50 9.96 8.68
C PRO A 45 -23.37 8.84 8.11
N GLU A 46 -24.59 8.70 8.63
CA GLU A 46 -25.51 7.61 8.24
C GLU A 46 -25.84 7.58 6.74
N GLU A 47 -25.80 8.74 6.08
CA GLU A 47 -26.08 8.91 4.65
C GLU A 47 -25.15 8.07 3.74
N VAL A 48 -23.92 7.77 4.19
CA VAL A 48 -22.97 6.98 3.38
C VAL A 48 -23.05 5.48 3.61
N TRP A 49 -23.72 5.04 4.68
CA TRP A 49 -23.68 3.65 5.13
C TRP A 49 -24.25 2.69 4.09
N ARG A 50 -25.33 3.08 3.40
CA ARG A 50 -25.93 2.24 2.35
C ARG A 50 -24.95 1.92 1.22
N ASN A 51 -24.14 2.89 0.78
CA ASN A 51 -23.12 2.64 -0.25
C ASN A 51 -21.93 1.88 0.32
N PHE A 52 -21.51 2.21 1.54
CA PHE A 52 -20.45 1.47 2.22
C PHE A 52 -20.78 -0.02 2.35
N GLU A 53 -22.01 -0.38 2.70
CA GLU A 53 -22.45 -1.78 2.80
C GLU A 53 -22.45 -2.52 1.45
N ARG A 54 -22.49 -1.81 0.31
CA ARG A 54 -22.45 -2.45 -1.02
C ARG A 54 -21.05 -2.92 -1.42
N GLY A 55 -20.00 -2.29 -0.91
CA GLY A 55 -18.64 -2.57 -1.40
C GLY A 55 -17.50 -1.80 -0.73
N GLY A 56 -17.73 -1.15 0.41
CA GLY A 56 -16.72 -0.36 1.14
C GLY A 56 -16.34 0.97 0.48
N TYR A 57 -17.11 1.43 -0.51
CA TYR A 57 -16.92 2.72 -1.19
C TYR A 57 -18.09 3.67 -0.91
N TYR A 58 -17.81 4.97 -0.92
CA TYR A 58 -18.79 6.00 -0.58
C TYR A 58 -18.32 7.40 -0.99
N SER A 59 -19.24 8.37 -0.98
CA SER A 59 -18.98 9.77 -1.32
C SER A 59 -19.45 10.70 -0.20
N LEU A 60 -18.70 11.77 0.05
CA LEU A 60 -19.05 12.82 0.99
C LEU A 60 -19.00 14.19 0.32
N GLN A 61 -19.97 15.03 0.60
CA GLN A 61 -19.92 16.44 0.21
C GLN A 61 -19.19 17.24 1.29
N LEU A 62 -17.97 17.70 1.00
CA LEU A 62 -17.16 18.47 1.95
C LEU A 62 -17.58 19.94 1.98
N SER A 63 -18.06 20.47 0.86
CA SER A 63 -18.66 21.81 0.73
C SER A 63 -19.58 21.87 -0.48
N LYS A 64 -20.21 23.03 -0.75
CA LYS A 64 -20.99 23.24 -1.98
C LYS A 64 -20.18 22.90 -3.25
N ASN A 65 -18.88 23.15 -3.22
CA ASN A 65 -18.00 23.09 -4.40
C ASN A 65 -17.00 21.92 -4.36
N ILE A 66 -16.98 21.11 -3.28
CA ILE A 66 -16.00 20.05 -3.09
C ILE A 66 -16.69 18.75 -2.66
N ARG A 67 -16.41 17.69 -3.40
CA ARG A 67 -16.81 16.31 -3.10
C ARG A 67 -15.58 15.43 -2.88
N LEU A 68 -15.68 14.51 -1.93
CA LEU A 68 -14.73 13.44 -1.73
C LEU A 68 -15.38 12.10 -2.14
N VAL A 69 -14.67 11.31 -2.93
CA VAL A 69 -15.07 9.95 -3.31
C VAL A 69 -14.02 8.98 -2.79
N CYS A 70 -14.42 8.11 -1.88
CA CYS A 70 -13.59 7.07 -1.30
C CYS A 70 -13.87 5.75 -2.01
N LEU A 71 -12.88 5.26 -2.75
CA LEU A 71 -12.95 4.02 -3.49
C LEU A 71 -12.39 2.86 -2.67
N ASN A 72 -13.04 1.71 -2.79
CA ASN A 72 -12.46 0.44 -2.40
C ASN A 72 -11.65 -0.15 -3.57
N THR A 73 -10.43 0.35 -3.70
CA THR A 73 -9.46 -0.09 -4.71
C THR A 73 -8.92 -1.50 -4.47
N VAL A 74 -9.12 -2.09 -3.27
CA VAL A 74 -8.69 -3.46 -2.95
C VAL A 74 -9.39 -4.47 -3.86
N LEU A 75 -10.61 -4.18 -4.28
CA LEU A 75 -11.39 -5.01 -5.21
C LEU A 75 -10.73 -5.15 -6.60
N TRP A 76 -9.82 -4.24 -6.94
CA TRP A 76 -9.05 -4.26 -8.19
C TRP A 76 -7.62 -4.79 -8.02
N TYR A 77 -7.21 -5.08 -6.79
CA TYR A 77 -5.85 -5.54 -6.52
C TYR A 77 -5.64 -6.94 -7.08
N THR A 78 -4.55 -7.13 -7.82
CA THR A 78 -4.23 -8.40 -8.48
C THR A 78 -3.97 -9.55 -7.51
N LEU A 79 -3.54 -9.25 -6.28
CA LEU A 79 -3.32 -10.24 -5.23
C LEU A 79 -4.54 -10.43 -4.31
N ASN A 80 -5.68 -9.80 -4.63
CA ASN A 80 -6.90 -10.00 -3.85
C ASN A 80 -7.64 -11.29 -4.27
N ASN A 81 -7.71 -12.24 -3.34
CA ASN A 81 -8.30 -13.56 -3.52
C ASN A 81 -9.77 -13.64 -3.02
N GLY A 82 -10.39 -12.50 -2.68
CA GLY A 82 -11.77 -12.43 -2.16
C GLY A 82 -12.88 -12.70 -3.17
N GLY A 83 -12.53 -13.05 -4.41
CA GLY A 83 -13.48 -13.28 -5.49
C GLY A 83 -14.00 -11.98 -6.13
N ARG A 84 -14.05 -12.00 -7.47
CA ARG A 84 -14.57 -10.88 -8.27
C ARG A 84 -16.09 -11.00 -8.40
N SER A 85 -16.75 -9.88 -8.59
CA SER A 85 -18.17 -9.88 -8.89
C SER A 85 -18.44 -10.70 -10.15
N ARG A 86 -19.50 -11.53 -10.12
CA ARG A 86 -19.95 -12.31 -11.29
C ARG A 86 -20.75 -11.45 -12.29
N SER A 87 -20.99 -10.17 -11.98
CA SER A 87 -21.63 -9.22 -12.89
C SER A 87 -20.75 -8.97 -14.12
N ARG A 88 -21.39 -8.82 -15.30
CA ARG A 88 -20.67 -8.46 -16.54
C ARG A 88 -19.98 -7.08 -16.48
N GLY A 89 -20.34 -6.23 -15.52
CA GLY A 89 -19.73 -4.91 -15.27
C GLY A 89 -19.12 -4.76 -13.89
N ASP A 90 -18.52 -3.59 -13.64
CA ASP A 90 -17.98 -3.18 -12.34
C ASP A 90 -18.92 -2.15 -11.69
N PRO A 91 -19.71 -2.55 -10.68
CA PRO A 91 -20.67 -1.65 -10.03
C PRO A 91 -20.03 -0.41 -9.40
N GLN A 92 -18.78 -0.52 -8.93
CA GLN A 92 -18.09 0.61 -8.31
C GLN A 92 -17.62 1.62 -9.36
N LEU A 93 -17.12 1.17 -10.52
CA LEU A 93 -16.77 2.08 -11.62
C LEU A 93 -18.00 2.77 -12.21
N GLU A 94 -19.11 2.05 -12.33
CA GLU A 94 -20.37 2.63 -12.79
C GLU A 94 -20.89 3.67 -11.79
N TRP A 95 -20.87 3.35 -10.50
CA TRP A 95 -21.21 4.29 -9.45
C TRP A 95 -20.27 5.51 -9.43
N LEU A 96 -18.96 5.31 -9.62
CA LEU A 96 -17.99 6.41 -9.73
C LEU A 96 -18.33 7.32 -10.91
N ARG A 97 -18.69 6.76 -12.06
CA ARG A 97 -19.12 7.53 -13.24
C ARG A 97 -20.34 8.41 -12.91
N GLU A 98 -21.32 7.89 -12.19
CA GLU A 98 -22.47 8.66 -11.71
C GLU A 98 -22.03 9.80 -10.77
N GLN A 99 -21.14 9.52 -9.82
CA GLN A 99 -20.63 10.54 -8.89
C GLN A 99 -19.89 11.68 -9.59
N LEU A 100 -19.10 11.36 -10.62
CA LEU A 100 -18.36 12.34 -11.41
C LEU A 100 -19.28 13.17 -12.32
N HIS A 101 -20.27 12.54 -12.97
CA HIS A 101 -21.27 13.28 -13.75
C HIS A 101 -22.09 14.22 -12.88
N ASP A 102 -22.49 13.78 -11.69
CA ASP A 102 -23.23 14.60 -10.76
C ASP A 102 -22.40 15.79 -10.24
N ALA A 103 -21.12 15.55 -9.90
CA ALA A 103 -20.20 16.61 -9.54
C ALA A 103 -20.02 17.62 -10.67
N GLN A 104 -19.91 17.17 -11.92
CA GLN A 104 -19.79 18.02 -13.09
C GLN A 104 -21.03 18.92 -13.26
N ARG A 105 -22.25 18.37 -13.13
CA ARG A 105 -23.49 19.17 -13.21
C ARG A 105 -23.57 20.27 -12.17
N HIS A 106 -23.01 20.02 -10.99
CA HIS A 106 -23.03 20.96 -9.87
C HIS A 106 -21.75 21.82 -9.76
N GLY A 107 -20.83 21.74 -10.73
CA GLY A 107 -19.59 22.52 -10.72
C GLY A 107 -18.65 22.18 -9.56
N GLN A 108 -18.66 20.93 -9.09
CA GLN A 108 -17.88 20.49 -7.93
C GLN A 108 -16.51 19.95 -8.34
N LYS A 109 -15.48 20.31 -7.57
CA LYS A 109 -14.18 19.63 -7.61
C LYS A 109 -14.28 18.32 -6.83
N VAL A 110 -13.73 17.26 -7.39
CA VAL A 110 -13.73 15.93 -6.76
C VAL A 110 -12.31 15.56 -6.32
N PHE A 111 -12.16 15.22 -5.04
CA PHE A 111 -11.03 14.47 -4.52
C PHE A 111 -11.38 12.98 -4.53
N ILE A 112 -10.45 12.14 -4.98
CA ILE A 112 -10.62 10.68 -4.99
C ILE A 112 -9.56 10.08 -4.07
N SER A 113 -9.99 9.22 -3.15
CA SER A 113 -9.12 8.46 -2.25
C SER A 113 -9.21 6.97 -2.57
N GLY A 114 -8.09 6.27 -2.42
CA GLY A 114 -7.96 4.83 -2.61
C GLY A 114 -6.69 4.33 -1.91
N HIS A 115 -6.64 3.04 -1.58
CA HIS A 115 -5.48 2.44 -0.92
C HIS A 115 -4.47 1.86 -1.92
N ILE A 116 -4.96 1.08 -2.88
CA ILE A 116 -4.15 0.51 -3.95
C ILE A 116 -4.12 1.53 -5.07
N GLY A 117 -2.94 2.10 -5.31
CA GLY A 117 -2.75 3.06 -6.40
C GLY A 117 -3.15 2.46 -7.75
N PRO A 118 -3.57 3.29 -8.73
CA PRO A 118 -4.01 2.82 -10.03
C PRO A 118 -2.90 2.12 -10.82
N GLY A 119 -1.63 2.18 -10.41
CA GLY A 119 -0.53 1.45 -11.05
C GLY A 119 -0.46 1.70 -12.57
N PHE A 120 -0.10 0.65 -13.31
CA PHE A 120 0.09 0.67 -14.76
C PHE A 120 -1.04 -0.10 -15.46
N PHE A 121 -2.21 0.51 -15.57
CA PHE A 121 -3.36 -0.14 -16.23
C PHE A 121 -3.45 0.22 -17.72
N LEU A 122 -3.77 -0.79 -18.53
CA LEU A 122 -4.07 -0.65 -19.97
C LEU A 122 -5.39 0.11 -20.24
N ARG A 123 -6.20 0.39 -19.22
CA ARG A 123 -7.45 1.17 -19.36
C ARG A 123 -7.23 2.68 -19.46
N SER A 124 -6.01 3.15 -19.22
CA SER A 124 -5.63 4.54 -19.43
C SER A 124 -5.59 4.84 -20.93
N LEU A 125 -6.48 5.71 -21.41
CA LEU A 125 -6.54 6.09 -22.82
C LEU A 125 -5.28 6.87 -23.25
N PRO A 126 -4.87 6.79 -24.53
CA PRO A 126 -3.81 7.66 -25.03
C PRO A 126 -4.26 9.12 -24.92
N GLY A 127 -3.35 10.03 -24.57
CA GLY A 127 -3.66 11.45 -24.49
C GLY A 127 -2.76 12.22 -23.54
N THR A 128 -3.11 13.49 -23.35
CA THR A 128 -2.43 14.38 -22.41
C THR A 128 -2.82 14.04 -20.97
N PRO A 129 -1.89 14.08 -19.99
CA PRO A 129 -2.24 13.93 -18.58
C PRO A 129 -3.32 14.93 -18.15
N VAL A 130 -4.43 14.43 -17.59
CA VAL A 130 -5.57 15.25 -17.13
C VAL A 130 -5.71 15.32 -15.61
N SER A 131 -4.94 14.49 -14.89
CA SER A 131 -4.93 14.44 -13.43
C SER A 131 -3.62 13.83 -12.94
N CYS A 132 -3.32 14.01 -11.65
CA CYS A 132 -2.18 13.39 -10.98
C CYS A 132 -2.67 12.62 -9.75
N ALA A 133 -1.98 11.53 -9.42
CA ALA A 133 -2.20 10.77 -8.20
C ALA A 133 -1.02 11.02 -7.24
N HIS A 134 -1.32 11.45 -6.02
CA HIS A 134 -0.31 11.67 -5.00
C HIS A 134 -0.24 10.47 -4.06
N LEU A 135 0.82 9.67 -4.19
CA LEU A 135 1.11 8.59 -3.25
C LEU A 135 1.78 9.17 -2.00
N THR A 136 1.19 8.92 -0.83
CA THR A 136 1.73 9.39 0.45
C THR A 136 2.64 8.34 1.07
N GLY A 137 3.60 8.79 1.89
CA GLY A 137 4.43 7.90 2.69
C GLY A 137 3.62 7.19 3.78
N SER A 138 4.26 6.21 4.43
CA SER A 138 3.67 5.35 5.45
C SER A 138 4.10 5.75 6.85
N VAL A 139 3.19 5.63 7.82
CA VAL A 139 3.54 5.73 9.25
C VAL A 139 4.28 4.48 9.73
N THR A 140 3.94 3.29 9.21
CA THR A 140 4.68 2.08 9.57
C THR A 140 6.04 2.07 8.84
N PRO A 141 7.15 1.82 9.56
CA PRO A 141 8.48 1.68 8.95
C PRO A 141 8.71 0.29 8.35
N TYR A 142 7.69 -0.58 8.38
CA TYR A 142 7.80 -1.97 7.95
C TYR A 142 8.23 -2.08 6.48
N GLY A 143 9.36 -2.77 6.27
CA GLY A 143 9.77 -3.31 4.98
C GLY A 143 9.58 -4.83 4.96
N SER A 144 9.24 -5.39 3.80
CA SER A 144 9.08 -6.84 3.67
C SER A 144 10.44 -7.50 3.43
N SER A 145 10.76 -8.51 4.22
CA SER A 145 11.91 -9.40 3.96
C SER A 145 11.60 -10.51 2.95
N HIS A 146 10.35 -10.64 2.50
CA HIS A 146 9.94 -11.69 1.57
C HIS A 146 10.60 -11.47 0.20
N PRO A 147 11.21 -12.48 -0.44
CA PRO A 147 11.95 -12.31 -1.69
C PRO A 147 11.15 -11.63 -2.82
N LEU A 148 9.86 -11.94 -2.93
CA LEU A 148 8.95 -11.33 -3.92
C LEU A 148 8.69 -9.83 -3.69
N HIS A 149 8.86 -9.34 -2.46
CA HIS A 149 8.51 -7.96 -2.07
C HIS A 149 9.71 -7.14 -1.59
N LYS A 150 10.88 -7.76 -1.44
CA LYS A 150 12.10 -7.11 -0.95
C LYS A 150 12.50 -5.86 -1.75
N PHE A 151 12.20 -5.84 -3.05
CA PHE A 151 12.51 -4.72 -3.94
C PHE A 151 11.38 -3.69 -4.09
N THR A 152 10.16 -4.00 -3.60
CA THR A 152 8.97 -3.13 -3.71
C THR A 152 8.45 -2.64 -2.36
N SER A 153 8.91 -3.23 -1.26
CA SER A 153 8.55 -2.92 0.12
C SER A 153 9.83 -2.63 0.91
N VAL A 154 10.43 -1.48 0.62
CA VAL A 154 11.60 -0.98 1.34
C VAL A 154 11.13 -0.34 2.65
N SER A 155 11.92 -0.50 3.73
CA SER A 155 11.65 0.21 4.98
C SER A 155 11.77 1.73 4.76
N VAL A 156 11.01 2.50 5.52
CA VAL A 156 11.01 3.97 5.45
C VAL A 156 10.93 4.54 6.85
N ASN A 157 11.32 5.80 7.03
CA ASN A 157 10.94 6.51 8.24
C ASN A 157 9.42 6.76 8.24
N PRO A 158 8.75 6.71 9.42
CA PRO A 158 7.35 7.11 9.54
C PRO A 158 7.13 8.51 8.97
N SER A 159 6.11 8.67 8.13
CA SER A 159 5.76 9.96 7.53
C SER A 159 4.26 10.18 7.42
N LEU A 160 3.88 11.46 7.41
CA LEU A 160 2.51 11.95 7.21
C LEU A 160 2.54 13.18 6.30
N ARG A 161 1.45 13.41 5.57
CA ARG A 161 1.35 14.50 4.60
C ARG A 161 0.16 15.40 4.92
N LEU A 162 0.41 16.70 5.00
CA LEU A 162 -0.59 17.74 5.16
C LEU A 162 -0.80 18.45 3.82
N TYR A 163 -2.04 18.48 3.33
CA TYR A 163 -2.39 19.19 2.10
C TYR A 163 -2.97 20.58 2.41
N SER A 164 -2.51 21.58 1.67
CA SER A 164 -3.09 22.92 1.62
C SER A 164 -3.90 23.05 0.33
N TYR A 165 -5.16 23.48 0.44
CA TYR A 165 -6.03 23.65 -0.72
C TYR A 165 -6.98 24.82 -0.53
N ARG A 166 -7.40 25.41 -1.66
CA ARG A 166 -8.36 26.50 -1.66
C ARG A 166 -9.77 25.95 -1.47
N ARG A 167 -10.41 26.29 -0.34
CA ARG A 167 -11.75 25.78 0.01
C ARG A 167 -12.87 26.20 -0.95
N SER A 168 -12.71 27.31 -1.68
CA SER A 168 -13.72 27.80 -2.61
C SER A 168 -13.84 26.96 -3.89
N ASN A 169 -12.77 26.33 -4.36
CA ASN A 169 -12.76 25.60 -5.65
C ASN A 169 -12.01 24.26 -5.61
N GLY A 170 -11.48 23.85 -4.46
CA GLY A 170 -10.75 22.59 -4.30
C GLY A 170 -9.38 22.56 -4.98
N MET A 171 -8.82 23.70 -5.37
CA MET A 171 -7.48 23.76 -5.97
C MET A 171 -6.41 23.40 -4.94
N LEU A 172 -5.61 22.37 -5.21
CA LEU A 172 -4.49 21.96 -4.38
C LEU A 172 -3.34 22.97 -4.54
N LEU A 173 -2.89 23.55 -3.44
CA LEU A 173 -1.88 24.62 -3.42
C LEU A 173 -0.49 24.07 -3.09
N ASP A 174 -0.41 23.18 -2.11
CA ASP A 174 0.84 22.56 -1.67
C ASP A 174 0.53 21.29 -0.86
N TYR A 175 1.55 20.47 -0.64
CA TYR A 175 1.57 19.55 0.47
C TYR A 175 2.90 19.64 1.22
N THR A 176 2.84 19.47 2.53
CA THR A 176 4.03 19.37 3.39
C THR A 176 4.09 17.96 3.97
N VAL A 177 5.24 17.32 3.83
CA VAL A 177 5.51 16.01 4.46
C VAL A 177 6.23 16.25 5.78
N TYR A 178 5.75 15.59 6.83
CA TYR A 178 6.44 15.48 8.11
C TYR A 178 6.89 14.04 8.30
N TYR A 179 8.04 13.86 8.92
CA TYR A 179 8.59 12.54 9.19
C TYR A 179 9.14 12.44 10.60
N LEU A 180 9.30 11.20 11.06
CA LEU A 180 9.98 10.88 12.30
C LEU A 180 11.28 10.15 11.95
N ASP A 181 12.43 10.75 12.27
CA ASP A 181 13.70 10.02 12.21
C ASP A 181 13.70 8.94 13.29
N LEU A 182 13.47 7.70 12.85
CA LEU A 182 13.28 6.57 13.74
C LEU A 182 14.59 6.20 14.45
N GLN A 183 15.73 6.39 13.81
CA GLN A 183 17.04 6.10 14.42
C GLN A 183 17.33 7.11 15.53
N LYS A 184 17.13 8.40 15.26
CA LYS A 184 17.26 9.48 16.26
C LYS A 184 16.32 9.27 17.44
N ALA A 185 15.06 8.93 17.18
CA ALA A 185 14.07 8.65 18.22
C ALA A 185 14.47 7.46 19.11
N ASN A 186 14.95 6.37 18.50
CA ASN A 186 15.38 5.18 19.23
C ASN A 186 16.65 5.41 20.05
N MET A 187 17.63 6.17 19.53
CA MET A 187 18.84 6.54 20.28
C MET A 187 18.50 7.41 21.49
N ALA A 188 17.60 8.38 21.33
CA ALA A 188 17.14 9.22 22.43
C ALA A 188 16.41 8.39 23.51
N ALA A 189 15.56 7.45 23.09
CA ALA A 189 14.86 6.55 24.00
C ALA A 189 15.80 5.61 24.76
N ALA A 190 16.90 5.16 24.15
CA ALA A 190 17.88 4.28 24.78
C ALA A 190 18.79 4.99 25.81
N SER A 191 18.87 6.32 25.80
CA SER A 191 19.72 7.09 26.71
C SER A 191 19.12 7.18 28.10
N LYS A 192 19.64 6.38 29.03
CA LYS A 192 19.28 6.41 30.47
C LYS A 192 19.46 7.80 31.09
N VAL A 193 20.49 8.55 30.65
CA VAL A 193 20.76 9.91 31.13
C VAL A 193 19.65 10.86 30.68
N LEU A 194 19.20 10.80 29.42
CA LEU A 194 18.07 11.61 28.97
C LEU A 194 16.76 11.23 29.68
N GLN A 195 16.51 9.94 29.92
CA GLN A 195 15.31 9.50 30.66
C GLN A 195 15.29 10.04 32.10
N LEU A 196 16.45 10.08 32.78
CA LEU A 196 16.57 10.56 34.16
C LEU A 196 16.45 12.08 34.27
N VAL A 197 16.92 12.84 33.27
CA VAL A 197 16.95 14.31 33.31
C VAL A 197 15.67 14.95 32.75
N ILE A 198 15.02 14.33 31.76
CA ILE A 198 13.96 14.96 30.95
C ILE A 198 12.63 14.17 30.97
N GLY A 199 12.58 13.01 31.63
CA GLY A 199 11.41 12.13 31.62
C GLY A 199 11.18 11.41 30.29
N HIS A 200 9.98 10.88 30.06
CA HIS A 200 9.62 10.22 28.80
C HIS A 200 9.68 11.24 27.63
N GLN A 201 10.70 11.12 26.78
CA GLN A 201 10.82 11.89 25.55
C GLN A 201 9.76 11.43 24.54
N VAL A 202 8.83 12.32 24.19
CA VAL A 202 7.90 12.10 23.08
C VAL A 202 8.69 12.25 21.77
N PRO A 203 8.62 11.29 20.83
CA PRO A 203 9.32 11.39 19.56
C PRO A 203 8.89 12.64 18.78
N ARG A 204 9.85 13.46 18.36
CA ARG A 204 9.60 14.72 17.66
C ARG A 204 9.46 14.48 16.16
N TRP A 205 8.31 14.85 15.60
CA TRP A 205 8.10 14.91 14.16
C TRP A 205 8.69 16.20 13.59
N GLU A 206 9.36 16.10 12.45
CA GLU A 206 10.07 17.20 11.78
C GLU A 206 9.50 17.41 10.37
N ARG A 207 9.53 18.65 9.88
CA ARG A 207 9.17 18.95 8.49
C ARG A 207 10.24 18.33 7.59
N LEU A 208 9.83 17.48 6.67
CA LEU A 208 10.71 16.88 5.67
C LEU A 208 10.88 17.79 4.45
N TYR A 209 9.78 18.03 3.72
CA TYR A 209 9.76 18.91 2.55
C TYR A 209 8.36 19.44 2.27
N SER A 210 8.28 20.59 1.58
CA SER A 210 7.10 21.10 0.89
C SER A 210 7.25 20.81 -0.60
N ALA A 211 6.18 20.34 -1.25
CA ALA A 211 6.20 20.13 -2.69
C ALA A 211 6.50 21.44 -3.43
N LYS A 212 5.90 22.53 -2.96
CA LYS A 212 6.05 23.85 -3.54
C LYS A 212 7.46 24.40 -3.36
N ASP A 213 7.95 24.43 -2.12
CA ASP A 213 9.21 25.11 -1.81
C ASP A 213 10.42 24.27 -2.27
N ASP A 214 10.42 22.97 -1.97
CA ASP A 214 11.59 22.11 -2.19
C ASP A 214 11.71 21.62 -3.65
N PHE A 215 10.63 21.70 -4.46
CA PHE A 215 10.68 21.46 -5.90
C PHE A 215 10.46 22.71 -6.77
N GLY A 216 10.18 23.87 -6.16
CA GLY A 216 9.94 25.12 -6.89
C GLY A 216 8.69 25.06 -7.77
N LEU A 217 7.56 24.60 -7.21
CA LEU A 217 6.27 24.57 -7.92
C LEU A 217 5.47 25.85 -7.65
N GLN A 218 4.51 26.15 -8.52
CA GLN A 218 3.54 27.22 -8.25
C GLN A 218 2.36 26.71 -7.43
N ASP A 219 1.86 25.53 -7.79
CA ASP A 219 0.79 24.80 -7.14
C ASP A 219 0.91 23.29 -7.44
N LEU A 220 -0.13 22.52 -7.11
CA LEU A 220 -0.21 21.08 -7.40
C LEU A 220 -1.19 20.79 -8.56
N SER A 221 -1.33 21.72 -9.50
CA SER A 221 -2.06 21.48 -10.74
C SER A 221 -1.40 20.38 -11.57
N THR A 222 -2.18 19.74 -12.44
CA THR A 222 -1.66 18.72 -13.36
C THR A 222 -0.51 19.24 -14.21
N THR A 223 -0.58 20.52 -14.62
CA THR A 223 0.49 21.19 -15.38
C THR A 223 1.77 21.28 -14.57
N SER A 224 1.74 21.83 -13.34
CA SER A 224 2.93 21.94 -12.50
C SER A 224 3.53 20.57 -12.13
N MET A 225 2.68 19.56 -11.91
CA MET A 225 3.16 18.20 -11.64
C MET A 225 3.78 17.54 -12.87
N LEU A 226 3.27 17.80 -14.08
CA LEU A 226 3.87 17.33 -15.32
C LEU A 226 5.22 18.01 -15.60
N GLU A 227 5.32 19.32 -15.38
CA GLU A 227 6.57 20.07 -15.46
C GLU A 227 7.62 19.51 -14.49
N LEU A 228 7.23 19.19 -13.26
CA LEU A 228 8.11 18.53 -12.29
C LEU A 228 8.59 17.18 -12.80
N ALA A 229 7.69 16.34 -13.33
CA ALA A 229 8.05 15.03 -13.87
C ALA A 229 9.07 15.15 -15.03
N GLN A 230 8.89 16.13 -15.92
CA GLN A 230 9.84 16.44 -16.99
C GLN A 230 11.19 16.97 -16.48
N ARG A 231 11.20 17.77 -15.41
CA ARG A 231 12.44 18.22 -14.78
C ARG A 231 13.18 17.05 -14.12
N ILE A 232 12.47 16.16 -13.45
CA ILE A 232 13.02 14.94 -12.85
C ILE A 232 13.65 14.05 -13.92
N SER A 233 13.02 13.88 -15.09
CA SER A 233 13.56 13.03 -16.16
C SER A 233 14.85 13.53 -16.79
N ARG A 234 15.18 14.81 -16.61
CA ARG A 234 16.37 15.46 -17.18
C ARG A 234 17.46 15.72 -16.15
N SER A 235 17.19 15.50 -14.86
CA SER A 235 18.11 15.84 -13.77
C SER A 235 18.32 14.65 -12.83
N PRO A 236 19.48 13.96 -12.92
CA PRO A 236 19.82 12.87 -12.00
C PRO A 236 19.77 13.28 -10.54
N ASP A 237 20.21 14.50 -10.21
CA ASP A 237 20.20 15.01 -8.83
C ASP A 237 18.79 15.23 -8.31
N LEU A 238 17.90 15.76 -9.16
CA LEU A 238 16.50 15.96 -8.79
C LEU A 238 15.78 14.62 -8.60
N LEU A 239 16.07 13.63 -9.46
CA LEU A 239 15.57 12.26 -9.30
C LEU A 239 16.08 11.64 -7.99
N SER A 240 17.37 11.78 -7.68
CA SER A 240 17.93 11.31 -6.40
C SER A 240 17.24 11.96 -5.20
N ARG A 241 17.03 13.28 -5.23
CA ARG A 241 16.29 14.00 -4.16
C ARG A 241 14.85 13.48 -4.04
N TYR A 242 14.15 13.31 -5.15
CA TYR A 242 12.78 12.79 -5.16
C TYR A 242 12.70 11.38 -4.55
N ILE A 243 13.66 10.50 -4.87
CA ILE A 243 13.75 9.14 -4.32
C ILE A 243 14.03 9.19 -2.82
N SER A 244 14.98 10.01 -2.36
CA SER A 244 15.29 10.17 -0.93
C SER A 244 14.10 10.69 -0.13
N TYR A 245 13.31 11.61 -0.69
CA TYR A 245 12.06 12.04 -0.06
C TYR A 245 10.99 10.94 -0.06
N GLY A 246 10.94 10.11 -1.10
CA GLY A 246 10.06 8.93 -1.17
C GLY A 246 10.31 7.93 -0.04
N SER A 247 11.56 7.76 0.40
CA SER A 247 11.90 6.91 1.56
C SER A 247 11.88 7.65 2.91
N SER A 248 11.45 8.92 2.94
CA SER A 248 11.53 9.79 4.12
C SER A 248 12.94 9.85 4.72
N LEU A 249 13.94 9.99 3.85
CA LEU A 249 15.37 10.00 4.17
C LEU A 249 15.89 8.72 4.83
N HIS A 250 15.13 7.63 4.74
CA HIS A 250 15.66 6.34 5.18
C HIS A 250 16.67 5.82 4.15
N ASP A 251 17.89 5.57 4.61
CA ASP A 251 18.99 5.05 3.81
C ASP A 251 18.94 3.51 3.80
N ALA A 252 18.07 2.95 2.95
CA ALA A 252 17.93 1.50 2.84
C ALA A 252 18.99 0.83 1.95
N ALA A 253 19.71 1.63 1.15
CA ALA A 253 20.83 1.31 0.25
C ALA A 253 20.84 2.36 -0.89
N PRO A 254 22.00 2.58 -1.55
CA PRO A 254 22.05 3.43 -2.74
C PRO A 254 21.13 2.90 -3.85
N CYS A 255 20.23 3.75 -4.35
CA CYS A 255 19.41 3.45 -5.53
C CYS A 255 20.29 3.47 -6.79
N ASP A 256 20.61 2.26 -7.27
CA ASP A 256 21.42 2.01 -8.47
C ASP A 256 20.72 2.44 -9.77
N GLY A 257 21.37 2.21 -10.92
CA GLY A 257 20.82 2.58 -12.23
C GLY A 257 19.47 1.93 -12.54
N GLY A 258 19.28 0.66 -12.15
CA GLY A 258 18.02 -0.07 -12.37
C GLY A 258 16.89 0.46 -11.49
N CYS A 259 17.19 0.76 -10.23
CA CYS A 259 16.27 1.42 -9.31
C CYS A 259 15.86 2.80 -9.84
N ARG A 260 16.82 3.63 -10.29
CA ARG A 260 16.54 4.96 -10.86
C ARG A 260 15.67 4.89 -12.10
N GLN A 261 15.94 3.96 -13.02
CA GLN A 261 15.12 3.76 -14.21
C GLN A 261 13.69 3.33 -13.82
N THR A 262 13.55 2.42 -12.86
CA THR A 262 12.25 1.96 -12.37
C THR A 262 11.44 3.11 -11.77
N MET A 263 12.07 3.93 -10.93
CA MET A 263 11.42 5.10 -10.33
C MET A 263 11.02 6.14 -11.38
N LEU A 264 11.90 6.41 -12.35
CA LEU A 264 11.62 7.34 -13.43
C LEU A 264 10.44 6.86 -14.30
N CYS A 265 10.41 5.58 -14.68
CA CYS A 265 9.32 5.01 -15.45
C CYS A 265 8.00 5.04 -14.69
N ALA A 266 8.02 4.78 -13.38
CA ALA A 266 6.83 4.85 -12.53
C ALA A 266 6.24 6.27 -12.45
N ILE A 267 7.10 7.30 -12.46
CA ILE A 267 6.68 8.71 -12.45
C ILE A 267 6.10 9.12 -13.81
N MET A 268 6.75 8.71 -14.92
CA MET A 268 6.46 9.21 -16.26
C MET A 268 5.38 8.43 -17.00
N ALA A 269 5.22 7.13 -16.70
CA ALA A 269 4.42 6.22 -17.52
C ALA A 269 3.38 5.49 -16.68
N SER A 270 2.17 6.05 -16.60
CA SER A 270 1.01 5.42 -15.93
C SER A 270 0.31 4.36 -16.79
N ARG A 271 0.64 4.26 -18.08
CA ARG A 271 0.17 3.19 -18.97
C ARG A 271 1.16 2.04 -19.01
N ARG A 272 0.65 0.81 -19.08
CA ARG A 272 1.49 -0.41 -19.11
C ARG A 272 2.47 -0.46 -20.28
N ASP A 273 2.00 -0.15 -21.49
CA ASP A 273 2.81 -0.17 -22.71
C ASP A 273 3.95 0.86 -22.64
N LEU A 274 3.64 2.10 -22.25
CA LEU A 274 4.63 3.15 -22.07
C LEU A 274 5.62 2.83 -20.95
N HIS A 275 5.15 2.22 -19.86
CA HIS A 275 6.00 1.83 -18.75
C HIS A 275 6.97 0.70 -19.14
N ALA A 276 6.48 -0.31 -19.88
CA ALA A 276 7.31 -1.39 -20.40
C ALA A 276 8.37 -0.87 -21.38
N ALA A 277 7.97 0.00 -22.31
CA ALA A 277 8.88 0.66 -23.24
C ALA A 277 9.94 1.49 -22.50
N CYS A 278 9.55 2.24 -21.47
CA CYS A 278 10.47 3.02 -20.64
C CYS A 278 11.52 2.14 -19.93
N LEU A 279 11.14 0.94 -19.48
CA LEU A 279 12.08 -0.01 -18.88
C LEU A 279 13.01 -0.70 -19.89
N GLY A 280 12.89 -0.40 -21.19
CA GLY A 280 13.62 -1.10 -22.24
C GLY A 280 13.10 -2.51 -22.52
N ARG A 281 11.89 -2.85 -22.04
CA ARG A 281 11.18 -4.08 -22.40
C ARG A 281 10.26 -3.76 -23.57
N GLY A 282 10.88 -3.52 -24.73
CA GLY A 282 10.14 -3.37 -25.98
C GLY A 282 9.37 -4.67 -26.28
N ASP A 283 8.10 -4.51 -26.62
CA ASP A 283 7.19 -5.43 -27.32
C ASP A 283 7.75 -6.83 -27.66
N GLU A 284 7.86 -7.71 -26.68
CA GLU A 284 7.75 -9.15 -26.95
C GLU A 284 6.27 -9.45 -27.12
N GLY A 285 5.85 -9.56 -28.38
CA GLY A 285 4.50 -9.92 -28.73
C GLY A 285 4.05 -11.23 -28.09
N HIS A 286 2.75 -11.25 -27.78
CA HIS A 286 1.90 -12.40 -27.50
C HIS A 286 1.91 -13.06 -26.10
N SER A 287 0.67 -13.19 -25.63
CA SER A 287 0.15 -14.17 -24.69
C SER A 287 0.32 -13.92 -23.19
N ALA A 288 -0.82 -14.04 -22.51
CA ALA A 288 -0.91 -14.23 -21.08
C ALA A 288 -0.11 -15.48 -20.66
N HIS A 289 1.13 -15.29 -20.21
CA HIS A 289 1.83 -16.20 -19.33
C HIS A 289 2.38 -15.32 -18.20
N GLY A 290 2.01 -15.56 -16.95
CA GLY A 290 2.55 -16.68 -16.20
C GLY A 290 3.94 -16.28 -15.71
N LEU A 291 4.12 -16.18 -14.39
CA LEU A 291 5.43 -16.01 -13.74
C LEU A 291 6.49 -16.92 -14.39
N PRO A 292 7.78 -16.54 -14.41
CA PRO A 292 8.82 -17.33 -15.06
C PRO A 292 8.93 -18.69 -14.36
N VAL A 293 8.49 -19.75 -15.05
CA VAL A 293 8.86 -21.12 -14.75
C VAL A 293 10.31 -21.27 -15.22
N LYS A 294 11.18 -21.68 -14.31
CA LYS A 294 12.53 -22.11 -14.67
C LYS A 294 12.39 -23.33 -15.56
N ASP A 295 12.83 -23.24 -16.81
CA ASP A 295 13.13 -24.42 -17.63
C ASP A 295 14.37 -25.11 -17.04
N GLY A 296 14.13 -25.90 -15.99
CA GLY A 296 14.94 -27.08 -15.74
C GLY A 296 14.33 -28.19 -16.56
N ALA A 297 15.08 -28.75 -17.50
CA ALA A 297 14.73 -30.02 -18.10
C ALA A 297 14.64 -31.05 -16.96
N GLU A 298 13.42 -31.31 -16.47
CA GLU A 298 13.16 -32.37 -15.51
C GLU A 298 13.31 -33.71 -16.25
N THR A 299 14.48 -34.33 -16.08
CA THR A 299 14.63 -35.75 -16.33
C THR A 299 13.67 -36.49 -15.39
N LEU A 300 12.71 -37.22 -15.94
CA LEU A 300 11.81 -38.11 -15.18
C LEU A 300 12.65 -38.96 -14.21
N PRO A 301 12.30 -39.01 -12.91
CA PRO A 301 13.05 -39.76 -11.93
C PRO A 301 13.04 -41.24 -12.31
N THR A 302 14.21 -41.87 -12.28
CA THR A 302 14.30 -43.30 -12.56
C THR A 302 13.67 -44.09 -11.41
N VAL A 303 13.28 -45.35 -11.66
CA VAL A 303 12.76 -46.26 -10.61
C VAL A 303 13.71 -46.33 -9.41
N ARG A 304 15.02 -46.21 -9.67
CA ARG A 304 16.06 -46.17 -8.63
C ARG A 304 15.94 -44.93 -7.74
N ASP A 305 15.66 -43.76 -8.31
CA ASP A 305 15.52 -42.49 -7.56
C ASP A 305 14.28 -42.52 -6.66
N VAL A 306 13.17 -43.07 -7.15
CA VAL A 306 11.94 -43.26 -6.35
C VAL A 306 12.17 -44.26 -5.22
N THR A 307 12.89 -45.35 -5.48
CA THR A 307 13.20 -46.36 -4.46
C THR A 307 14.11 -45.78 -3.36
N VAL A 308 15.13 -45.00 -3.74
CA VAL A 308 16.00 -44.29 -2.78
C VAL A 308 15.20 -43.26 -1.98
N GLY A 309 14.31 -42.48 -2.61
CA GLY A 309 13.46 -41.52 -1.92
C GLY A 309 12.52 -42.16 -0.89
N LEU A 310 11.89 -43.29 -1.24
CA LEU A 310 10.98 -44.01 -0.33
C LEU A 310 11.73 -44.66 0.84
N THR A 311 12.91 -45.24 0.59
CA THR A 311 13.74 -45.84 1.64
C THR A 311 14.25 -44.81 2.63
N VAL A 312 14.79 -43.68 2.15
CA VAL A 312 15.22 -42.58 3.02
C VAL A 312 14.05 -42.03 3.85
N SER A 313 12.89 -41.85 3.23
CA SER A 313 11.69 -41.36 3.92
C SER A 313 11.23 -42.33 5.03
N ALA A 314 11.21 -43.64 4.74
CA ALA A 314 10.86 -44.66 5.71
C ALA A 314 11.85 -44.72 6.88
N SER A 315 13.16 -44.60 6.61
CA SER A 315 14.20 -44.56 7.65
C SER A 315 14.08 -43.34 8.55
N VAL A 316 13.79 -42.16 7.98
CA VAL A 316 13.57 -40.92 8.76
C VAL A 316 12.35 -41.05 9.66
N VAL A 317 11.23 -41.55 9.13
CA VAL A 317 10.00 -41.77 9.92
C VAL A 317 10.25 -42.78 11.03
N ALA A 318 10.93 -43.90 10.75
CA ALA A 318 11.29 -44.89 11.76
C ALA A 318 12.18 -44.29 12.85
N GLY A 319 13.16 -43.45 12.48
CA GLY A 319 14.03 -42.73 13.42
C GLY A 319 13.26 -41.77 14.33
N ILE A 320 12.31 -41.01 13.77
CA ILE A 320 11.44 -40.10 14.55
C ILE A 320 10.56 -40.89 15.51
N VAL A 321 9.95 -41.98 15.06
CA VAL A 321 9.11 -42.84 15.90
C VAL A 321 9.92 -43.44 17.05
N LEU A 322 11.13 -43.94 16.79
CA LEU A 322 12.03 -44.46 17.83
C LEU A 322 12.43 -43.39 18.84
N LEU A 323 12.72 -42.17 18.39
CA LEU A 323 13.01 -41.03 19.27
C LEU A 323 11.82 -40.66 20.16
N VAL A 324 10.60 -40.66 19.61
CA VAL A 324 9.38 -40.39 20.37
C VAL A 324 9.13 -41.49 21.40
N ILE A 325 9.29 -42.76 21.03
CA ILE A 325 9.15 -43.90 21.95
C ILE A 325 10.20 -43.81 23.07
N ALA A 326 11.46 -43.54 22.73
CA ALA A 326 12.54 -43.39 23.71
C ALA A 326 12.29 -42.20 24.66
N LYS A 327 11.82 -41.07 24.14
CA LYS A 327 11.45 -39.89 24.95
C LYS A 327 10.29 -40.21 25.87
N ARG A 328 9.25 -40.91 25.39
CA ARG A 328 8.11 -41.32 26.20
C ARG A 328 8.51 -42.31 27.30
N ALA A 329 9.37 -43.28 26.99
CA ALA A 329 9.93 -44.21 27.97
C ALA A 329 10.78 -43.51 29.04
N ARG A 330 11.55 -42.47 28.67
CA ARG A 330 12.27 -41.61 29.63
C ARG A 330 11.34 -40.80 30.52
N MET A 331 10.27 -40.21 29.98
CA MET A 331 9.31 -39.45 30.77
C MET A 331 8.53 -40.32 31.76
N MET A 332 8.22 -41.58 31.41
CA MET A 332 7.52 -42.52 32.30
C MET A 332 8.41 -43.08 33.43
N ARG A 333 9.74 -42.88 33.38
CA ARG A 333 10.68 -43.26 34.45
C ARG A 333 10.99 -42.12 35.44
N ALA A 334 10.57 -40.88 35.17
CA ALA A 334 10.77 -39.76 36.07
C ALA A 334 9.57 -39.63 37.03
N GLN A 335 9.76 -40.08 38.27
CA GLN A 335 8.80 -39.97 39.36
C GLN A 335 8.55 -38.51 39.79
N HIS A 336 7.27 -38.22 40.05
CA HIS A 336 6.70 -37.45 41.16
C HIS A 336 7.49 -36.24 41.71
N TYR A 337 7.06 -35.04 41.30
CA TYR A 337 6.98 -33.83 42.13
C TYR A 337 5.78 -33.05 41.57
N GLY A 338 4.81 -32.51 42.28
CA GLY A 338 4.56 -32.22 43.69
C GLY A 338 3.50 -31.11 43.63
N ARG A 339 2.29 -31.35 44.16
CA ARG A 339 1.23 -30.33 44.23
C ARG A 339 1.75 -29.16 45.06
N PHE A 340 1.60 -27.94 44.56
CA PHE A 340 1.49 -26.76 45.41
C PHE A 340 0.22 -25.98 45.06
N ILE A 341 -0.43 -25.60 46.15
CA ILE A 341 -1.66 -24.84 46.33
C ILE A 341 -1.50 -23.43 45.75
#